data_AF-A0A933ECD2-F1
#
_entry.id   AF-A0A933ECD2-F1
#
_cell.length_a   1.000
_cell.length_b   1.000
_cell.length_c   1.000
_cell.angle_alpha   90.00
_cell.angle_beta   90.00
_cell.angle_gamma   90.00
#
_symmetry.space_group_name_H-M   'P 1'
#
loop_
_entity.id
_entity.type
_entity.pdbx_description
1 polymer ?
#
loop_
_entity_poly.entity_id
_entity_poly.type
_entity_poly.pdbx_seq_one_letter_code
_entity_poly.pdbx_strand_id
1 'polypeptide(L)' 'MPEPFVFDGVSVEAGTKRRHFVTVATRPGGAPVGFPVFMAHGVRPGPVFCAVSGVHGDEYEGREAIRRVCEALDA' A
#
# COMPACT_ATOMS: atom_id res chain seq x y z
N MET A 1 8.46 15.14 -14.39
CA MET A 1 7.83 14.44 -13.25
C MET A 1 8.22 12.98 -13.33
N PRO A 2 8.42 12.26 -12.22
CA PRO A 2 8.76 10.84 -12.27
C PRO A 2 7.64 10.04 -12.97
N GLU A 3 8.03 8.95 -13.63
CA GLU A 3 7.07 8.04 -14.26
C GLU A 3 6.15 7.41 -13.22
N PRO A 4 4.88 7.11 -13.55
CA PRO A 4 3.94 6.57 -12.58
C PRO A 4 4.45 5.27 -11.94
N PHE A 5 4.26 5.15 -10.62
CA PHE A 5 4.61 3.92 -9.92
C PHE A 5 3.49 2.89 -10.12
N VAL A 6 3.83 1.71 -10.63
CA VAL A 6 2.86 0.65 -10.93
C VAL A 6 3.04 -0.53 -9.98
N PHE A 7 1.96 -0.95 -9.33
CA PHE A 7 1.94 -2.11 -8.43
C PHE A 7 0.60 -2.85 -8.54
N ASP A 8 0.61 -4.16 -8.72
CA ASP A 8 -0.62 -4.98 -8.90
C ASP A 8 -1.58 -4.42 -9.97
N GLY A 9 -1.02 -3.95 -11.10
CA GLY A 9 -1.77 -3.33 -12.20
C GLY A 9 -2.33 -1.94 -11.90
N VAL A 10 -2.09 -1.40 -10.71
CA VAL A 10 -2.50 -0.07 -10.29
C VAL A 10 -1.39 0.94 -10.56
N SER A 11 -1.70 1.98 -11.33
CA SER A 11 -0.84 3.16 -11.51
C SER A 11 -1.05 4.17 -10.38
N VAL A 12 0.04 4.76 -9.89
CA VAL A 12 0.08 5.85 -8.91
C VAL A 12 0.90 7.00 -9.50
N GLU A 13 0.20 8.05 -9.92
CA GLU A 13 0.81 9.25 -10.49
C GLU A 13 1.64 10.01 -9.44
N ALA A 14 2.65 10.73 -9.90
CA ALA A 14 3.46 11.58 -9.03
C ALA A 14 2.61 12.66 -8.33
N GLY A 15 2.81 12.85 -7.02
CA GLY A 15 1.99 13.71 -6.17
C GLY A 15 0.61 13.14 -5.86
N THR A 16 0.48 11.81 -5.87
CA THR A 16 -0.74 11.15 -5.42
C THR A 16 -0.49 9.99 -4.45
N LYS A 17 -1.52 9.69 -3.65
CA LYS A 17 -1.60 8.48 -2.82
C LYS A 17 -2.77 7.60 -3.20
N ARG A 18 -2.59 6.29 -3.08
CA ARG A 18 -3.60 5.28 -3.40
C ARG A 18 -3.60 4.15 -2.39
N ARG A 19 -4.80 3.70 -2.03
CA ARG A 19 -5.01 2.43 -1.30
C ARG A 19 -5.50 1.39 -2.30
N HIS A 20 -4.95 0.19 -2.21
CA HIS A 20 -5.34 -0.95 -3.04
C HIS A 20 -5.50 -2.19 -2.16
N PHE A 21 -6.35 -3.13 -2.56
CA PHE A 21 -6.46 -4.43 -1.91
C PHE A 21 -5.95 -5.50 -2.86
N VAL A 22 -4.78 -6.06 -2.54
CA VAL A 22 -4.17 -7.12 -3.34
C VAL A 22 -4.91 -8.40 -3.03
N THR A 23 -5.57 -8.97 -4.03
CA THR A 23 -6.24 -10.27 -3.90
C THR A 23 -5.26 -11.37 -4.25
N VAL A 24 -5.03 -12.30 -3.32
CA VAL A 24 -4.12 -13.43 -3.52
C VAL A 24 -4.85 -14.76 -3.71
N ALA A 25 -6.09 -14.85 -3.24
CA ALA A 25 -6.92 -16.05 -3.39
C ALA A 25 -8.41 -15.71 -3.24
N THR A 26 -9.26 -16.70 -3.53
CA THR A 26 -10.71 -16.61 -3.35
C THR A 26 -11.15 -17.76 -2.45
N ARG A 27 -11.92 -17.45 -1.41
CA ARG A 27 -12.51 -18.47 -0.52
C ARG A 27 -13.57 -19.29 -1.29
N PRO A 28 -13.93 -20.50 -0.83
CA PRO A 28 -14.99 -21.30 -1.45
C PRO A 28 -16.33 -20.55 -1.61
N GLY A 29 -16.65 -19.62 -0.71
CA GLY A 29 -17.83 -18.75 -0.78
C GLY A 29 -17.68 -17.51 -1.69
N GLY A 30 -16.63 -17.41 -2.49
CA GLY A 30 -16.40 -16.30 -3.43
C GLY A 30 -15.75 -15.04 -2.83
N ALA A 31 -15.60 -14.96 -1.50
CA ALA A 31 -14.97 -13.82 -0.86
C ALA A 31 -13.45 -13.76 -1.14
N PRO A 32 -12.89 -12.58 -1.46
CA PRO A 32 -11.46 -12.45 -1.71
C PRO A 32 -10.64 -12.61 -0.41
N VAL A 33 -9.46 -13.19 -0.54
CA VAL A 33 -8.41 -13.24 0.48
C VAL A 33 -7.26 -12.40 -0.02
N GLY A 34 -6.74 -11.53 0.84
CA GLY A 34 -5.78 -10.51 0.42
C GLY A 34 -5.34 -9.60 1.55
N PHE A 35 -4.61 -8.56 1.19
CA PHE A 35 -4.10 -7.57 2.12
C PHE A 35 -4.19 -6.16 1.52
N PRO A 36 -4.37 -5.13 2.36
CA PRO A 36 -4.32 -3.74 1.91
C PRO A 36 -2.87 -3.31 1.65
N VAL A 37 -2.67 -2.52 0.61
CA VAL A 37 -1.43 -1.80 0.33
C VAL A 37 -1.75 -0.32 0.23
N PHE A 38 -0.89 0.51 0.82
CA PHE A 38 -0.91 1.96 0.69
C PHE A 38 0.33 2.37 -0.08
N MET A 39 0.15 3.20 -1.10
CA MET A 39 1.22 3.72 -1.95
C MET A 39 1.11 5.24 -1.98
N ALA A 40 2.22 5.92 -1.81
CA ALA A 40 2.34 7.36 -2.01
C ALA A 40 3.54 7.59 -2.93
N HIS A 41 3.34 8.38 -3.99
CA HIS A 41 4.37 8.61 -4.99
C HIS A 41 4.75 10.09 -5.00
N GLY A 42 5.94 10.42 -4.51
CA GLY A 42 6.41 11.79 -4.41
C GLY A 42 6.64 12.47 -5.77
N VAL A 43 6.57 13.80 -5.80
CA VAL A 43 6.77 14.60 -7.03
C VAL A 43 8.23 14.69 -7.50
N ARG A 44 9.18 14.26 -6.67
CA ARG A 44 10.61 14.26 -6.97
C ARG A 44 11.14 12.82 -7.05
N PRO A 45 12.11 12.52 -7.95
CA PRO A 45 12.77 11.22 -7.97
C PRO A 45 13.42 10.89 -6.62
N GLY A 46 13.34 9.62 -6.21
CA GLY A 46 13.89 9.13 -4.95
C GLY A 46 13.79 7.61 -4.85
N PRO A 47 14.36 7.01 -3.80
CA PRO A 47 14.27 5.57 -3.58
C PRO A 47 12.84 5.13 -3.29
N VAL A 48 12.52 3.88 -3.62
CA VAL A 48 11.28 3.23 -3.20
C VAL A 48 11.48 2.63 -1.81
N PHE A 49 10.60 2.97 -0.86
CA PHE A 49 10.58 2.42 0.48
C PHE A 49 9.35 1.52 0.66
N CYS A 50 9.55 0.33 1.20
CA CYS A 50 8.48 -0.63 1.51
C CYS A 50 8.50 -0.97 3.00
N ALA A 51 7.38 -0.73 3.69
CA ALA A 51 7.16 -1.16 5.06
C ALA A 51 6.07 -2.23 5.09
N VAL A 52 6.32 -3.31 5.83
CA VAL A 52 5.40 -4.45 5.96
C VAL A 52 5.09 -4.68 7.44
N SER A 53 3.84 -4.98 7.75
CA SER A 53 3.39 -5.38 9.08
C SER A 53 2.15 -6.28 8.99
N GLY A 54 1.75 -6.89 10.10
CA GLY A 54 0.68 -7.89 10.13
C GLY A 54 1.09 -9.23 9.53
N VAL A 55 2.38 -9.55 9.55
CA VAL A 55 2.89 -10.88 9.17
C VAL A 55 2.36 -11.93 10.16
N HIS A 56 2.42 -11.62 11.45
CA HIS A 56 1.65 -12.28 12.49
C HIS A 56 0.38 -11.48 12.82
N GLY A 57 -0.69 -12.18 13.19
CA GLY A 57 -2.03 -11.60 13.37
C GLY A 57 -2.25 -10.88 14.71
N ASP A 58 -1.29 -10.99 15.62
CA ASP A 58 -1.30 -10.48 16.99
C ASP A 58 -0.28 -9.37 17.23
N GLU A 59 0.46 -8.94 16.20
CA GLU A 59 1.42 -7.82 16.24
C GLU A 59 0.80 -6.54 15.64
N TYR A 60 0.26 -5.67 16.49
CA TYR A 60 -0.60 -4.55 16.06
C TYR A 60 0.15 -3.23 15.84
N GLU A 61 1.27 -3.05 16.52
CA GLU A 61 2.03 -1.79 16.60
C GLU A 61 2.46 -1.33 15.21
N GLY A 62 3.06 -2.22 14.42
CA GLY A 62 3.49 -1.90 13.06
C GLY A 62 2.31 -1.58 12.14
N ARG A 63 1.17 -2.26 12.30
CA ARG A 63 -0.01 -2.05 11.47
C ARG A 63 -0.61 -0.67 11.70
N GLU A 64 -0.67 -0.24 12.96
CA GLU A 64 -1.14 1.11 13.31
C GLU A 64 -0.11 2.20 12.97
N ALA A 65 1.19 1.93 13.12
CA ALA A 65 2.23 2.86 12.70
C ALA A 65 2.18 3.12 11.19
N ILE A 66 2.13 2.07 10.37
CA ILE A 66 2.03 2.20 8.90
C ILE A 66 0.77 2.96 8.51
N ARG A 67 -0.39 2.63 9.09
CA ARG A 67 -1.65 3.33 8.80
C ARG A 67 -1.55 4.83 9.09
N ARG A 68 -1.01 5.21 10.26
CA ARG A 68 -0.85 6.62 10.66
C ARG A 68 0.15 7.37 9.79
N VAL A 69 1.27 6.73 9.43
CA VAL A 69 2.26 7.32 8.52
C VAL A 69 1.63 7.58 7.15
N CYS A 70 0.92 6.60 6.58
CA CYS A 70 0.25 6.78 5.29
C CYS A 70 -0.83 7.87 5.30
N GLU A 71 -1.54 8.04 6.43
CA GLU A 71 -2.50 9.14 6.60
C GLU A 71 -1.81 10.50 6.67
N ALA A 72 -0.67 10.59 7.37
CA ALA A 72 0.08 11.83 7.58
C ALA A 72 0.93 12.25 6.38
N LEU A 73 1.23 11.35 5.44
CA LEU A 73 1.92 11.71 4.20
C LEU A 73 1.08 12.64 3.33
N ASP A 74 1.75 13.64 2.75
CA ASP A 74 1.23 14.48 1.69
C ASP A 74 0.73 13.62 0.51
N ALA A 75 -0.20 14.19 -0.28
CA ALA A 75 -0.63 13.59 -1.52
C ALA A 75 0.52 13.59 -2.54
#